data_AF-A0A2N2C7R9-F1
#
_entry.id   AF-A0A2N2C7R9-F1
#
_cell.length_a   1.000
_cell.length_b   1.000
_cell.length_c   1.000
_cell.angle_alpha   90.00
_cell.angle_beta   90.00
_cell.angle_gamma   90.00
#
_symmetry.space_group_name_H-M   'P 1'
#
loop_
_entity.id
_entity.type
_entity.pdbx_description
1 polymer ?
#
loop_
_entity_poly.entity_id
_entity_poly.type
_entity_poly.pdbx_seq_one_letter_code
_entity_poly.pdbx_strand_id
1 'polypeptide(L)'
;MEIRKEKGYISVQIDYNPYYVEQLKHLGGKWQAKEKIWHLAASQYEPVVELFHRNKNDLSEQLMDNQIKINKIRDDLVRLGYSPKTIKCYTNHLKAFLNNSEGLCDLMSINRYLLYLLEDKNSSHSYCNQAVNAIREKVVKIESLYYLRRCLIN
;
A
#
# COMPACT_ATOMS: atom_id res chain seq x y z
N MET A 1 -11.06 -10.88 -9.47
CA MET A 1 -10.28 -12.11 -9.65
C MET A 1 -11.24 -13.28 -9.71
N GLU A 2 -11.04 -14.18 -10.66
CA GLU A 2 -11.83 -15.41 -10.81
C GLU A 2 -10.91 -16.59 -11.12
N ILE A 3 -11.13 -17.72 -10.43
CA ILE A 3 -10.41 -18.97 -10.65
C ILE A 3 -11.45 -20.02 -10.99
N ARG A 4 -11.40 -20.55 -12.21
CA ARG A 4 -12.29 -21.62 -12.68
C ARG A 4 -11.51 -22.91 -12.81
N LYS A 5 -12.06 -24.00 -12.30
CA LYS A 5 -11.49 -25.35 -12.45
C LYS A 5 -12.23 -26.09 -13.54
N GLU A 6 -11.48 -26.55 -14.53
CA GLU A 6 -12.00 -27.28 -15.69
C GLU A 6 -11.37 -28.68 -15.74
N LYS A 7 -11.86 -29.54 -16.64
CA LYS A 7 -11.30 -30.90 -16.79
C LYS A 7 -9.88 -30.82 -17.36
N GLY A 8 -8.88 -30.89 -16.49
CA GLY A 8 -7.46 -30.98 -16.84
C GLY A 8 -6.67 -29.68 -16.70
N TYR A 9 -7.33 -28.52 -16.56
CA TYR A 9 -6.68 -27.23 -16.37
C TYR A 9 -7.48 -26.31 -15.46
N ILE A 10 -6.85 -25.21 -15.06
CA ILE A 10 -7.47 -24.09 -14.35
C ILE A 10 -7.30 -22.82 -15.17
N SER A 11 -8.30 -21.96 -15.07
CA SER A 11 -8.40 -20.68 -15.75
C SER A 11 -8.37 -19.58 -14.69
N VAL A 12 -7.37 -18.69 -14.74
CA VAL A 12 -7.17 -17.60 -13.77
C VAL A 12 -7.32 -16.26 -14.47
N GLN A 13 -8.31 -15.48 -14.03
CA GLN A 13 -8.56 -14.13 -14.51
C GLN A 13 -8.27 -13.12 -13.40
N ILE A 14 -7.28 -12.26 -13.63
CA ILE A 14 -6.84 -11.22 -12.71
C ILE A 14 -6.64 -9.91 -13.47
N ASP A 15 -6.80 -8.79 -12.78
CA ASP A 15 -6.32 -7.51 -13.28
C ASP A 15 -4.80 -7.53 -13.39
N TYR A 16 -4.25 -6.73 -14.30
CA TYR A 16 -2.82 -6.68 -14.51
C TYR A 16 -2.10 -6.30 -13.21
N ASN A 17 -1.27 -7.22 -12.73
CA ASN A 17 -0.40 -7.01 -11.59
C ASN A 17 0.93 -7.72 -11.89
N PRO A 18 2.06 -7.00 -11.95
CA PRO A 18 3.34 -7.58 -12.34
C PRO A 18 3.80 -8.70 -11.40
N TYR A 19 3.49 -8.62 -10.10
CA TYR A 19 3.80 -9.69 -9.15
C TYR A 19 3.04 -10.97 -9.51
N TYR A 20 1.71 -10.90 -9.65
CA TYR A 20 0.92 -12.10 -9.99
C TYR A 20 1.26 -12.67 -11.36
N VAL A 21 1.57 -11.81 -12.34
CA VAL A 21 2.03 -12.25 -13.66
C VAL A 21 3.31 -13.07 -13.54
N GLU A 22 4.31 -12.59 -12.79
CA GLU A 22 5.55 -13.34 -12.58
C GLU A 22 5.30 -14.65 -11.85
N GLN A 23 4.49 -14.65 -10.79
CA GLN A 23 4.18 -15.88 -10.03
C GLN A 23 3.43 -16.92 -10.89
N LEU A 24 2.46 -16.49 -11.71
CA LEU A 24 1.74 -17.38 -12.62
C LEU A 24 2.65 -17.96 -13.72
N LYS A 25 3.64 -17.19 -14.20
CA LYS A 25 4.68 -17.73 -15.10
C LYS A 25 5.53 -18.81 -14.43
N HIS A 26 5.93 -18.60 -13.17
CA HIS A 26 6.72 -19.59 -12.42
C HIS A 26 5.95 -20.91 -12.22
N LEU A 27 4.63 -20.84 -12.07
CA LEU A 27 3.74 -22.01 -12.00
C LEU A 27 3.49 -22.67 -13.38
N GLY A 28 4.17 -22.22 -14.43
CA GLY A 28 4.05 -22.76 -15.79
C GLY A 28 2.77 -22.32 -16.51
N GLY A 29 2.15 -21.23 -16.08
CA GLY A 29 0.94 -20.72 -16.70
C GLY A 29 1.16 -20.21 -18.13
N LYS A 30 0.17 -20.38 -18.98
CA LYS A 30 0.14 -19.87 -20.35
C LYS A 30 -0.88 -18.76 -20.48
N TRP A 31 -0.44 -17.58 -20.90
CA TRP A 31 -1.31 -16.45 -21.15
C TRP A 31 -2.12 -16.63 -22.44
N GLN A 32 -3.44 -16.49 -22.35
CA GLN A 32 -4.37 -16.49 -23.47
C GLN A 32 -4.79 -15.05 -23.77
N ALA A 33 -4.07 -14.39 -24.68
CA ALA A 33 -4.23 -12.95 -24.95
C ALA A 33 -5.65 -12.55 -25.41
N LYS A 34 -6.32 -13.43 -26.18
CA LYS A 34 -7.67 -13.18 -26.69
C LYS A 34 -8.71 -13.06 -25.57
N GLU A 35 -8.59 -13.90 -24.55
CA GLU A 35 -9.55 -13.99 -23.45
C GLU A 35 -9.08 -13.24 -22.20
N LYS A 36 -7.81 -12.84 -22.18
CA LYS A 36 -7.13 -12.23 -21.03
C LYS A 36 -7.13 -13.14 -19.79
N ILE A 37 -6.85 -14.43 -20.00
CA ILE A 37 -6.87 -15.46 -18.96
C ILE A 37 -5.54 -16.24 -18.95
N TRP A 38 -5.09 -16.66 -17.77
CA TRP A 38 -4.00 -17.61 -17.61
C TRP A 38 -4.53 -19.05 -17.52
N HIS A 39 -3.99 -19.96 -18.33
CA HIS A 39 -4.26 -21.39 -18.24
C HIS A 39 -3.10 -22.12 -17.56
N LEU A 40 -3.39 -22.92 -16.54
CA LEU A 40 -2.42 -23.76 -15.83
C LEU A 40 -2.94 -25.20 -15.71
N ALA A 41 -2.05 -26.16 -15.49
CA ALA A 41 -2.46 -27.55 -15.23
C ALA A 41 -3.35 -27.63 -13.99
N ALA A 42 -4.31 -28.57 -13.96
CA ALA A 42 -5.21 -28.71 -12.80
C ALA A 42 -4.49 -29.00 -11.47
N SER A 43 -3.27 -29.55 -11.51
CA SER A 43 -2.41 -29.76 -10.34
C SER A 43 -1.95 -28.44 -9.70
N GLN A 44 -1.96 -27.33 -10.44
CA GLN A 44 -1.57 -26.00 -9.94
C GLN A 44 -2.70 -25.28 -9.21
N TYR A 45 -3.87 -25.92 -9.01
CA TYR A 45 -5.00 -25.31 -8.32
C TYR A 45 -4.65 -24.82 -6.90
N GLU A 46 -4.12 -25.70 -6.06
CA GLU A 46 -3.77 -25.33 -4.67
C GLU A 46 -2.66 -24.27 -4.61
N PRO A 47 -1.54 -24.37 -5.35
CA PRO A 47 -0.53 -23.32 -5.41
C PRO A 47 -1.07 -21.95 -5.83
N VAL A 48 -1.99 -21.91 -6.80
CA VAL A 48 -2.61 -20.66 -7.26
C VAL A 48 -3.51 -20.09 -6.17
N VAL A 49 -4.35 -20.90 -5.53
CA VAL A 49 -5.21 -20.45 -4.42
C VAL A 49 -4.37 -19.93 -3.25
N GLU A 50 -3.30 -20.64 -2.89
CA GLU A 50 -2.38 -20.25 -1.82
C GLU A 50 -1.65 -18.94 -2.12
N LEU A 51 -1.14 -18.77 -3.35
CA LEU A 51 -0.53 -17.52 -3.82
C LEU A 51 -1.43 -16.31 -3.55
N PHE A 52 -2.72 -16.43 -3.86
CA PHE A 52 -3.68 -15.36 -3.66
C PHE A 52 -4.09 -15.18 -2.19
N HIS A 53 -4.20 -16.27 -1.43
CA HIS A 53 -4.46 -16.18 0.02
C HIS A 53 -3.31 -15.54 0.78
N ARG A 54 -2.06 -15.91 0.48
CA ARG A 54 -0.87 -15.32 1.10
C ARG A 54 -0.81 -13.82 0.86
N ASN A 55 -0.99 -13.37 -0.38
CA ASN A 55 -0.98 -11.93 -0.67
C ASN A 55 -2.15 -11.19 0.01
N LYS A 56 -3.33 -11.81 0.09
CA LYS A 56 -4.46 -11.22 0.82
C LYS A 56 -4.17 -11.08 2.31
N ASN A 57 -3.51 -12.07 2.92
CA ASN A 57 -3.09 -12.01 4.31
C ASN A 57 -2.01 -10.94 4.51
N ASP A 58 -0.99 -10.89 3.66
CA ASP A 58 0.07 -9.87 3.70
C ASP A 58 -0.52 -8.45 3.58
N LEU A 59 -1.46 -8.24 2.66
CA LEU A 59 -2.20 -6.98 2.52
C LEU A 59 -3.04 -6.67 3.77
N SER A 60 -3.69 -7.68 4.37
CA SER A 60 -4.50 -7.48 5.58
C SER A 60 -3.66 -7.11 6.81
N GLU A 61 -2.49 -7.74 6.95
CA GLU A 61 -1.51 -7.47 8.00
C GLU A 61 -0.92 -6.06 7.81
N GLN A 62 -0.59 -5.70 6.58
CA GLN A 62 -0.11 -4.37 6.22
C GLN A 62 -1.16 -3.27 6.45
N LEU A 63 -2.44 -3.54 6.16
CA LEU A 63 -3.53 -2.62 6.48
C LEU A 63 -3.71 -2.45 8.00
N MET A 64 -3.58 -3.53 8.75
CA MET A 64 -3.61 -3.51 10.22
C MET A 64 -2.44 -2.68 10.76
N ASP A 65 -1.23 -2.91 10.26
CA ASP A 65 -0.02 -2.15 10.62
C ASP A 65 -0.15 -0.66 10.27
N ASN A 66 -0.69 -0.34 9.09
CA ASN A 66 -0.99 1.03 8.68
C ASN A 66 -2.00 1.70 9.63
N GLN A 67 -3.05 0.99 10.05
CA GLN A 67 -4.02 1.53 11.00
C GLN A 67 -3.40 1.77 12.39
N ILE A 68 -2.52 0.88 12.86
CA ILE A 68 -1.76 1.06 14.10
C ILE A 68 -0.86 2.30 13.99
N LYS A 69 -0.14 2.47 12.88
CA LYS A 69 0.69 3.66 12.60
C LYS A 69 -0.14 4.96 12.63
N ILE A 70 -1.31 4.96 11.99
CA ILE A 70 -2.21 6.12 11.96
C ILE A 70 -2.71 6.45 13.38
N ASN A 71 -3.09 5.45 14.17
CA ASN A 71 -3.58 5.67 15.53
C ASN A 71 -2.49 6.28 16.42
N LYS A 72 -1.24 5.81 16.32
CA LYS A 72 -0.10 6.39 17.04
C LYS A 72 0.08 7.88 16.71
N ILE A 73 0.04 8.22 15.42
CA ILE A 73 0.16 9.62 14.96
C ILE A 73 -1.03 10.46 15.45
N ARG A 74 -2.25 9.89 15.40
CA ARG A 74 -3.44 10.56 15.93
C ARG A 74 -3.25 10.95 17.40
N ASP A 75 -2.75 10.02 18.21
CA ASP A 75 -2.53 10.26 19.63
C ASP A 75 -1.40 11.27 19.88
N ASP A 76 -0.36 11.29 19.03
CA ASP A 76 0.67 12.34 19.06
C ASP A 76 0.10 13.72 18.73
N LEU A 77 -0.75 13.82 17.70
CA LEU A 77 -1.40 15.08 17.34
C LEU A 77 -2.34 15.57 18.46
N VAL A 78 -3.02 14.66 19.16
CA VAL A 78 -3.80 14.99 20.37
C VAL A 78 -2.88 15.54 21.47
N ARG A 79 -1.76 14.86 21.77
CA ARG A 79 -0.80 15.31 22.78
C ARG A 79 -0.21 16.69 22.48
N LEU A 80 -0.03 17.00 21.19
CA LEU A 80 0.50 18.29 20.72
C LEU A 80 -0.57 19.40 20.67
N GLY A 81 -1.82 19.11 21.04
CA GLY A 81 -2.90 20.10 21.11
C GLY A 81 -3.46 20.51 19.75
N TYR A 82 -3.30 19.70 18.71
CA TYR A 82 -3.91 19.99 17.41
C TYR A 82 -5.44 19.97 17.51
N SER A 83 -6.10 20.82 16.71
CA SER A 83 -7.55 20.85 16.64
C SER A 83 -8.12 19.51 16.13
N PRO A 84 -9.34 19.11 16.54
CA PRO A 84 -10.00 17.91 16.01
C PRO A 84 -10.11 17.89 14.48
N LYS A 85 -10.29 19.07 13.88
CA LYS A 85 -10.33 19.24 12.41
C LYS A 85 -8.97 18.91 11.78
N THR A 86 -7.88 19.40 12.37
CA THR A 86 -6.52 19.13 11.88
C THR A 86 -6.16 17.66 12.06
N ILE A 87 -6.47 17.08 13.22
CA ILE A 87 -6.24 15.64 13.49
C ILE A 87 -6.93 14.81 12.41
N LYS A 88 -8.22 15.04 12.16
CA LYS A 88 -8.99 14.30 11.14
C LYS A 88 -8.41 14.48 9.74
N CYS A 89 -8.06 15.71 9.37
CA CYS A 89 -7.44 16.02 8.08
C CYS A 89 -6.13 15.23 7.90
N TYR A 90 -5.23 15.29 8.88
CA TYR A 90 -3.92 14.65 8.79
C TYR A 90 -4.02 13.13 8.78
N THR A 91 -4.85 12.53 9.64
CA THR A 91 -5.05 11.07 9.64
C THR A 91 -5.63 10.57 8.31
N ASN A 92 -6.50 11.36 7.67
CA ASN A 92 -7.06 10.99 6.37
C ASN A 92 -6.01 11.04 5.25
N HIS A 93 -5.17 12.09 5.22
CA HIS A 93 -4.06 12.15 4.26
C HIS A 93 -3.05 11.03 4.47
N LEU A 94 -2.71 10.72 5.73
CA LEU A 94 -1.81 9.61 6.06
C LEU A 94 -2.38 8.26 5.65
N LYS A 95 -3.68 8.04 5.83
CA LYS A 95 -4.37 6.84 5.36
C LYS A 95 -4.32 6.73 3.84
N ALA A 96 -4.62 7.81 3.13
CA ALA A 96 -4.57 7.84 1.68
C ALA A 96 -3.15 7.59 1.15
N PHE A 97 -2.15 8.22 1.76
CA PHE A 97 -0.73 8.01 1.45
C PHE A 97 -0.33 6.56 1.67
N LEU A 98 -0.55 6.00 2.86
CA LEU A 98 -0.15 4.63 3.22
C LEU A 98 -0.80 3.58 2.32
N ASN A 99 -2.05 3.80 1.92
CA ASN A 99 -2.74 2.90 1.00
C ASN A 99 -2.18 3.00 -0.42
N ASN A 100 -1.82 4.20 -0.89
CA ASN A 100 -1.26 4.41 -2.23
C ASN A 100 0.21 3.97 -2.34
N SER A 101 0.96 4.08 -1.25
CA SER A 101 2.37 3.72 -1.16
C SER A 101 2.61 2.28 -0.72
N GLU A 102 1.55 1.49 -0.51
CA GLU A 102 1.67 0.15 0.05
C GLU A 102 2.52 0.15 1.33
N GLY A 103 2.19 1.03 2.28
CA GLY A 103 2.88 1.08 3.57
C GLY A 103 4.28 1.70 3.55
N LEU A 104 4.88 1.92 2.37
CA LEU A 104 6.23 2.48 2.21
C LEU A 104 6.26 3.95 2.64
N CYS A 105 7.39 4.36 3.23
CA CYS A 105 7.55 5.68 3.83
C CYS A 105 8.85 6.38 3.42
N ASP A 106 9.44 5.97 2.30
CA ASP A 106 10.65 6.57 1.73
C ASP A 106 10.35 7.77 0.83
N LEU A 107 11.39 8.53 0.48
CA LEU A 107 11.29 9.71 -0.37
C LEU A 107 10.65 9.42 -1.74
N MET A 108 10.92 8.24 -2.31
CA MET A 108 10.37 7.84 -3.61
C MET A 108 8.86 7.64 -3.53
N SER A 109 8.39 6.94 -2.50
CA SER A 109 6.97 6.70 -2.24
C SER A 109 6.20 8.01 -1.98
N ILE A 110 6.82 8.95 -1.27
CA ILE A 110 6.26 10.29 -1.01
C ILE A 110 6.13 11.06 -2.32
N ASN A 111 7.21 11.16 -3.11
CA ASN A 111 7.18 11.89 -4.38
C ASN A 111 6.17 11.30 -5.37
N ARG A 112 6.08 9.96 -5.45
CA ARG A 112 5.08 9.28 -6.28
C ARG A 112 3.65 9.62 -5.86
N TYR A 113 3.37 9.60 -4.56
CA TYR A 113 2.05 9.95 -4.05
C TYR A 113 1.69 11.42 -4.31
N LEU A 114 2.64 12.35 -4.14
CA LEU A 114 2.39 13.76 -4.42
C LEU A 114 2.15 14.02 -5.91
N LEU A 115 2.87 13.34 -6.79
CA LEU A 115 2.64 13.39 -8.23
C LEU A 115 1.25 12.84 -8.59
N TYR A 116 0.87 11.69 -8.01
CA TYR A 116 -0.48 11.12 -8.14
C TYR A 116 -1.58 12.11 -7.71
N LEU A 117 -1.37 12.86 -6.62
CA LEU A 117 -2.35 13.86 -6.19
C LEU A 117 -2.52 15.01 -7.20
N LEU A 118 -1.42 15.44 -7.82
CA LEU A 118 -1.40 16.57 -8.75
C LEU A 118 -1.88 16.17 -10.16
N GLU A 119 -1.37 15.08 -10.71
CA GLU A 119 -1.59 14.71 -12.10
C GLU A 119 -2.82 13.81 -12.26
N ASP A 120 -2.93 12.76 -11.45
CA ASP A 120 -4.01 11.76 -11.60
C ASP A 120 -5.30 12.17 -10.89
N LYS A 121 -5.19 12.79 -9.70
CA LYS A 121 -6.35 13.27 -8.94
C LYS A 121 -6.74 14.72 -9.25
N ASN A 122 -5.89 15.46 -9.95
CA ASN A 122 -6.06 16.89 -10.24
C ASN A 122 -6.43 17.70 -8.98
N SER A 123 -5.77 17.38 -7.87
CA SER A 123 -6.06 17.97 -6.56
C SER A 123 -5.57 19.41 -6.50
N SER A 124 -6.26 20.26 -5.73
CA SER A 124 -5.80 21.64 -5.53
C SER A 124 -4.46 21.69 -4.79
N HIS A 125 -3.66 22.72 -5.06
CA HIS A 125 -2.40 22.96 -4.33
C HIS A 125 -2.60 23.03 -2.80
N SER A 126 -3.73 23.56 -2.33
CA SER A 126 -4.06 23.60 -0.90
C SER A 126 -4.25 22.19 -0.31
N TYR A 127 -4.88 21.28 -1.06
CA TYR A 127 -5.03 19.88 -0.66
C TYR A 127 -3.69 19.14 -0.65
N CYS A 128 -2.86 19.35 -1.69
CA CYS A 128 -1.52 18.77 -1.75
C CYS A 128 -0.63 19.28 -0.60
N ASN A 129 -0.73 20.57 -0.24
CA ASN A 129 0.01 21.13 0.90
C ASN A 129 -0.44 20.52 2.24
N GLN A 130 -1.74 20.25 2.41
CA GLN A 130 -2.23 19.54 3.60
C GLN A 130 -1.68 18.11 3.67
N ALA A 131 -1.61 17.42 2.53
CA ALA A 131 -0.99 16.10 2.44
C ALA A 131 0.50 16.15 2.80
N VAL A 132 1.25 17.10 2.24
CA VAL A 132 2.68 17.30 2.55
C VAL A 132 2.89 17.56 4.04
N ASN A 133 2.09 18.43 4.66
CA ASN A 133 2.23 18.73 6.08
C ASN A 133 1.90 17.50 6.95
N ALA A 134 0.86 16.74 6.61
CA ALA A 134 0.51 15.52 7.31
C ALA A 134 1.62 14.45 7.21
N ILE A 135 2.23 14.29 6.03
CA ILE A 135 3.36 13.37 5.81
C ILE A 135 4.61 13.88 6.53
N ARG A 136 4.87 15.19 6.54
CA ARG A 136 6.02 15.78 7.22
C ARG A 136 6.01 15.50 8.72
N GLU A 137 4.86 15.64 9.37
CA GLU A 137 4.70 15.31 10.80
C GLU A 137 5.11 13.86 11.12
N LYS A 138 4.99 12.94 10.15
CA LYS A 138 5.44 11.54 10.25
C LYS A 138 6.94 11.37 9.97
N VAL A 139 7.47 12.03 8.94
CA VAL A 139 8.83 11.76 8.41
C VAL A 139 9.91 12.58 9.10
N VAL A 140 9.65 13.85 9.45
CA VAL A 140 10.65 14.75 10.05
C VAL A 140 10.90 14.46 11.54
N LYS A 141 9.98 13.76 12.22
CA LYS A 141 10.21 13.29 13.59
C LYS A 141 11.14 12.07 13.70
N ILE A 142 11.37 11.33 12.60
CA ILE A 142 12.30 10.20 12.59
C ILE A 142 13.76 10.70 12.65
N GLU A 143 14.10 11.77 11.92
CA GLU A 143 15.44 12.37 11.99
C GLU A 143 15.69 13.12 13.32
N SER A 144 14.69 13.85 13.82
CA SER A 144 14.86 14.60 15.08
C SER A 144 14.91 13.71 16.33
N LEU A 145 14.20 12.56 16.36
CA LEU A 145 14.35 11.57 17.43
C LEU A 145 15.71 10.84 17.37
N TYR A 146 16.25 10.60 16.17
CA TYR A 146 17.61 10.06 16.02
C TYR A 146 18.69 11.04 16.51
N TYR A 147 18.53 12.34 16.24
CA TYR A 147 19.45 13.38 16.72
C TYR A 147 19.34 13.63 18.23
N LEU A 148 18.14 13.71 18.80
CA LEU A 148 17.95 13.92 20.24
C LEU A 148 18.47 12.75 21.08
N ARG A 149 18.35 11.51 20.59
CA ARG A 149 18.88 10.31 21.27
C ARG A 149 20.42 10.27 21.27
N ARG A 150 21.07 10.96 20.32
CA ARG A 150 22.54 11.06 20.22
C ARG A 150 23.10 12.21 21.08
N CYS A 151 22.30 13.23 21.37
CA CYS A 151 22.67 14.34 22.27
C CYS A 151 22.44 14.04 23.76
N LEU A 152 21.62 13.04 24.11
CA LEU A 152 21.33 12.65 25.50
C LEU A 152 22.20 11.48 26.01
N ILE A 153 23.15 11.00 25.20
CA ILE A 153 24.11 9.93 25.55
C ILE A 153 25.56 10.44 25.43
N ASN A 154 25.79 11.74 25.65
CA ASN A 154 27.12 12.30 25.95
C ASN A 154 27.02 13.19 27.18
#